data_AF-A0A818PHG4-F1
#
_entry.id   AF-A0A818PHG4-F1
#
_cell.length_a   1.000
_cell.length_b   1.000
_cell.length_c   1.000
_cell.angle_alpha   90.00
_cell.angle_beta   90.00
_cell.angle_gamma   90.00
#
_symmetry.space_group_name_H-M   'P 1'
#
loop_
_entity.id
_entity.type
_entity.pdbx_description
1 polymer ?
#
loop_
_entity_poly.entity_id
_entity_poly.type
_entity_poly.pdbx_seq_one_letter_code
_entity_poly.pdbx_strand_id
1 'polypeptide(L)'
;MYIKGASEIVLKKCKTILTHNGDIVPFSNVDYDRLVQNVIEPMACDGLHTICIAYRDFSSDNLPDWDDEISVVDQLKCICLCGIENPLRPKIPDTITKCRNAVEPNLRILARSSPQDEYVLVKGIMASKIKSTCEVVTVVGFESS
;
A
#
# COMPACT_ATOMS: atom_id res chain seq x y z
N MET A 1 3.33 1.12 23.79
CA MET A 1 4.15 0.71 22.62
C MET A 1 3.47 1.15 21.35
N TYR A 2 4.22 1.66 20.38
CA TYR A 2 3.70 2.03 19.05
C TYR A 2 4.29 1.11 17.99
N ILE A 3 3.49 0.79 16.98
CA ILE A 3 3.90 -0.01 15.83
C ILE A 3 3.43 0.65 14.54
N LYS A 4 4.25 0.55 13.50
CA LYS A 4 3.92 0.89 12.12
C LYS A 4 4.26 -0.27 11.21
N GLY A 5 3.50 -0.45 10.15
CA GLY A 5 3.78 -1.50 9.16
C GLY A 5 2.80 -1.50 8.01
N ALA A 6 2.90 -2.51 7.15
CA ALA A 6 1.96 -2.74 6.07
C ALA A 6 0.53 -2.77 6.60
N SER A 7 -0.38 -2.05 5.93
CA SER A 7 -1.70 -1.76 6.48
C SER A 7 -2.47 -3.01 6.87
N GLU A 8 -2.55 -3.99 5.97
CA GLU A 8 -3.30 -5.23 6.18
C GLU A 8 -2.72 -6.07 7.33
N ILE A 9 -1.39 -6.11 7.45
CA ILE A 9 -0.68 -6.93 8.44
C ILE A 9 -0.93 -6.40 9.86
N VAL A 10 -0.74 -5.09 10.07
CA VAL A 10 -0.94 -4.47 11.39
C VAL A 10 -2.42 -4.39 11.73
N LEU A 11 -3.28 -4.09 10.76
CA LEU A 11 -4.73 -4.01 10.98
C LEU A 11 -5.32 -5.35 11.42
N LYS A 12 -4.81 -6.48 10.90
CA LYS A 12 -5.20 -7.84 11.31
C LYS A 12 -4.92 -8.15 12.78
N LYS A 13 -3.96 -7.45 13.39
CA LYS A 13 -3.61 -7.55 14.81
C LYS A 13 -4.38 -6.59 15.70
N CYS A 14 -5.19 -5.69 15.13
CA CYS A 14 -5.98 -4.73 15.89
C CYS A 14 -7.27 -5.38 16.41
N LYS A 15 -7.67 -4.99 17.64
CA LYS A 15 -8.94 -5.38 18.27
C LYS A 15 -9.84 -4.20 18.59
N THR A 16 -9.28 -2.99 18.53
CA THR A 16 -10.02 -1.74 18.68
C THR A 16 -9.49 -0.70 17.70
N ILE A 17 -10.29 0.33 17.43
CA ILE A 17 -9.93 1.45 16.57
C ILE A 17 -10.24 2.77 17.28
N LEU A 18 -9.36 3.76 17.10
CA LEU A 18 -9.54 5.11 17.58
C LEU A 18 -10.42 5.88 16.59
N THR A 19 -11.51 6.43 17.09
CA THR A 19 -12.44 7.25 16.30
C THR A 19 -11.96 8.71 16.23
N HIS A 20 -12.53 9.49 15.32
CA HIS A 20 -12.25 10.93 15.19
C HIS A 20 -12.57 11.74 16.46
N ASN A 21 -13.45 11.22 17.33
CA ASN A 21 -13.81 11.84 18.60
C ASN A 21 -12.82 11.51 19.73
N GLY A 22 -11.83 10.64 19.47
CA GLY A 22 -10.89 10.15 20.47
C GLY A 22 -11.39 8.92 21.24
N ASP A 23 -12.59 8.42 20.94
CA ASP A 23 -13.12 7.21 21.57
C ASP A 23 -12.49 5.96 20.98
N ILE A 24 -12.21 4.97 21.83
CA ILE A 24 -11.72 3.65 21.44
C ILE A 24 -12.90 2.69 21.35
N VAL A 25 -13.19 2.19 20.15
CA VAL A 25 -14.32 1.27 19.90
C VAL A 25 -13.84 -0.11 19.47
N PRO A 26 -14.61 -1.18 19.73
CA PRO A 26 -14.28 -2.52 19.24
C PRO A 26 -14.10 -2.54 17.73
N PHE A 27 -13.12 -3.30 17.27
CA PHE A 27 -12.81 -3.47 15.85
C PHE A 27 -13.10 -4.91 15.46
N SER A 28 -14.19 -5.10 14.71
CA SER A 28 -14.67 -6.42 14.30
C SER A 28 -14.02 -6.87 12.98
N ASN A 29 -14.16 -8.16 12.65
CA ASN A 29 -13.74 -8.66 11.33
C ASN A 29 -14.52 -7.98 10.19
N VAL A 30 -15.78 -7.60 10.42
CA VAL A 30 -16.58 -6.87 9.43
C VAL A 30 -16.00 -5.47 9.19
N ASP A 31 -15.52 -4.80 10.25
CA ASP A 31 -14.82 -3.53 10.11
C ASP A 31 -13.47 -3.68 9.39
N TYR A 32 -12.75 -4.77 9.67
CA TYR A 32 -11.53 -5.13 8.96
C TYR A 32 -11.78 -5.28 7.46
N ASP A 33 -12.71 -6.13 7.05
CA ASP A 33 -13.02 -6.38 5.64
C ASP A 33 -13.46 -5.08 4.95
N ARG A 34 -14.27 -4.26 5.64
CA ARG A 34 -14.70 -2.95 5.14
C ARG A 34 -13.53 -2.00 4.91
N LEU A 35 -12.57 -1.90 5.84
CA LEU A 35 -11.41 -1.01 5.69
C LEU A 35 -10.44 -1.50 4.63
N VAL A 36 -10.25 -2.82 4.50
CA VAL A 36 -9.43 -3.40 3.44
C VAL A 36 -10.02 -3.05 2.08
N GLN A 37 -11.29 -3.36 1.85
CA GLN A 37 -11.95 -3.18 0.55
C GLN A 37 -12.19 -1.72 0.17
N ASN A 38 -12.54 -0.85 1.14
CA ASN A 38 -12.96 0.52 0.82
C ASN A 38 -11.86 1.57 1.05
N VAL A 39 -10.74 1.21 1.69
CA VAL A 39 -9.66 2.15 2.01
C VAL A 39 -8.32 1.62 1.50
N ILE A 40 -7.88 0.47 1.97
CA ILE A 40 -6.52 -0.03 1.68
C ILE A 40 -6.38 -0.42 0.20
N GLU A 41 -7.31 -1.23 -0.33
CA GLU A 41 -7.29 -1.67 -1.73
C GLU A 41 -7.34 -0.49 -2.71
N PRO A 42 -8.26 0.49 -2.59
CA PRO A 42 -8.24 1.67 -3.45
C PRO A 42 -6.92 2.45 -3.38
N MET A 43 -6.36 2.64 -2.18
CA MET A 43 -5.08 3.34 -2.01
C MET A 43 -3.92 2.58 -2.68
N ALA A 44 -3.89 1.26 -2.55
CA ALA A 44 -2.91 0.42 -3.22
C ALA A 44 -3.09 0.43 -4.75
N CYS A 45 -4.33 0.40 -5.24
CA CYS A 45 -4.69 0.52 -6.65
C CYS A 45 -4.36 1.88 -7.28
N ASP A 46 -4.14 2.91 -6.46
CA ASP A 46 -3.60 4.20 -6.89
C ASP A 46 -2.06 4.27 -6.73
N GLY A 47 -1.41 3.15 -6.40
CA GLY A 47 0.05 3.04 -6.30
C GLY A 47 0.63 3.62 -5.00
N LEU A 48 -0.20 3.89 -3.99
CA LEU A 48 0.25 4.41 -2.70
C LEU A 48 0.82 3.27 -1.84
N HIS A 49 1.91 3.56 -1.13
CA HIS A 49 2.40 2.65 -0.09
C HIS A 49 1.51 2.79 1.16
N THR A 50 0.70 1.77 1.44
CA THR A 50 -0.27 1.82 2.54
C THR A 50 0.38 1.41 3.86
N ILE A 51 0.32 2.28 4.86
CA ILE A 51 0.84 2.05 6.22
C ILE A 51 -0.28 2.16 7.25
N CYS A 52 -0.31 1.22 8.19
CA CYS A 52 -1.13 1.32 9.41
C CYS A 52 -0.24 1.66 10.61
N ILE A 53 -0.74 2.56 11.44
CA ILE A 53 -0.15 2.93 12.72
C ILE A 53 -1.10 2.49 13.82
N ALA A 54 -0.58 1.75 14.78
CA ALA A 54 -1.33 1.24 15.91
C ALA A 54 -0.51 1.34 17.20
N TYR A 55 -1.18 1.22 18.33
CA TYR A 55 -0.52 1.19 19.63
C TYR A 55 -1.16 0.19 20.58
N ARG A 56 -0.42 -0.18 21.61
CA ARG A 56 -0.91 -0.94 22.73
C ARG A 56 -0.37 -0.37 24.02
N ASP A 57 -1.25 -0.25 25.00
CA ASP A 57 -0.91 0.15 26.35
C ASP A 57 -0.63 -1.09 27.18
N PHE A 58 0.42 -1.02 27.99
CA PHE A 58 0.76 -2.05 28.96
C PHE A 58 0.70 -1.42 30.35
N SER A 59 0.09 -2.13 31.29
CA SER A 59 0.06 -1.68 32.68
C SER A 59 1.41 -1.97 33.32
N SER A 60 1.86 -1.11 34.25
CA SER A 60 3.11 -1.31 35.00
C SER A 60 3.17 -2.66 35.72
N ASP A 61 2.00 -3.16 36.13
CA ASP A 61 1.86 -4.38 36.91
C ASP A 61 1.81 -5.64 36.05
N ASN A 62 1.71 -5.49 34.72
CA ASN A 62 1.56 -6.60 33.79
C ASN A 62 2.26 -6.25 32.47
N LEU A 63 3.58 -6.15 32.55
CA LEU A 63 4.43 -5.96 31.37
C LEU A 63 4.44 -7.23 30.53
N PRO A 64 4.43 -7.11 29.20
CA PRO A 64 4.52 -8.26 28.31
C PRO A 64 5.93 -8.85 28.39
N ASP A 65 6.04 -10.12 28.00
CA ASP A 65 7.33 -10.70 27.66
C ASP A 65 7.81 -10.10 26.34
N TRP A 66 8.85 -9.27 26.39
CA TRP A 66 9.38 -8.58 25.22
C TRP A 66 10.08 -9.51 24.22
N ASP A 67 10.45 -10.72 24.65
CA ASP A 67 11.02 -11.73 23.76
C ASP A 67 9.93 -12.51 22.99
N ASP A 68 8.67 -12.48 23.46
CA ASP A 68 7.51 -12.99 22.72
C ASP A 68 6.87 -11.90 21.85
N GLU A 69 7.48 -11.67 20.69
CA GLU A 69 7.02 -10.70 19.70
C GLU A 69 5.53 -10.90 19.35
N ILE A 70 5.07 -12.15 19.24
CA ILE A 70 3.71 -12.48 18.80
C ILE A 70 2.69 -11.96 19.82
N SER A 71 2.93 -12.17 21.11
CA SER A 71 2.03 -11.69 22.15
C SER A 71 2.06 -10.16 22.26
N VAL A 72 3.24 -9.55 22.05
CA VAL A 72 3.46 -8.11 22.15
C VAL A 72 2.74 -7.36 21.02
N VAL A 73 2.78 -7.90 19.80
CA VAL A 73 2.17 -7.28 18.61
C VAL A 73 0.71 -7.68 18.36
N ASP A 74 0.06 -8.38 19.29
CA ASP A 74 -1.38 -8.67 19.25
C ASP A 74 -2.21 -7.65 20.04
N GLN A 75 -3.53 -7.66 19.86
CA GLN A 75 -4.49 -6.82 20.59
C GLN A 75 -4.24 -5.31 20.50
N LEU A 76 -3.84 -4.87 19.30
CA LEU A 76 -3.50 -3.47 19.06
C LEU A 76 -4.75 -2.58 18.95
N LYS A 77 -4.54 -1.29 19.15
CA LYS A 77 -5.49 -0.20 18.92
C LYS A 77 -5.07 0.54 17.65
N CYS A 78 -5.87 0.45 16.58
CA CYS A 78 -5.59 1.14 15.32
C CYS A 78 -5.78 2.65 15.50
N ILE A 79 -4.79 3.45 15.09
CA ILE A 79 -4.86 4.93 15.12
C ILE A 79 -5.25 5.45 13.74
N CYS A 80 -4.50 5.08 12.71
CA CYS A 80 -4.73 5.57 11.37
C CYS A 80 -4.18 4.64 10.29
N LEU A 81 -4.83 4.70 9.13
CA LEU A 81 -4.35 4.17 7.85
C LEU A 81 -3.93 5.36 6.98
N CYS A 82 -2.77 5.28 6.37
CA CYS A 82 -2.28 6.32 5.47
C CYS A 82 -1.65 5.70 4.22
N GLY A 83 -1.74 6.44 3.11
CA GLY A 83 -1.19 6.06 1.81
C GLY A 83 -0.14 7.07 1.47
N ILE A 84 1.09 6.60 1.33
CA ILE A 84 2.23 7.47 1.05
C ILE A 84 2.58 7.31 -0.41
N GLU A 85 2.46 8.40 -1.16
CA GLU A 85 2.98 8.45 -2.51
C GLU A 85 4.51 8.40 -2.46
N ASN A 86 5.10 7.44 -3.18
CA ASN A 86 6.55 7.35 -3.29
C ASN A 86 6.99 8.21 -4.48
N PRO A 87 7.52 9.44 -4.27
CA PRO A 87 7.87 10.31 -5.37
C PRO A 87 8.92 9.62 -6.25
N LEU A 88 8.65 9.58 -7.55
CA LEU A 88 9.62 9.06 -8.51
C LEU A 88 10.92 9.85 -8.37
N ARG A 89 12.05 9.14 -8.26
CA ARG A 89 13.36 9.80 -8.18
C ARG A 89 13.52 10.70 -9.41
N PRO A 90 14.00 11.95 -9.27
CA PRO A 90 13.98 12.95 -10.34
C PRO A 90 14.72 12.55 -11.64
N LYS A 91 15.62 11.55 -11.60
CA LYS A 91 16.30 11.01 -12.79
C LYS A 91 15.44 10.07 -13.65
N ILE A 92 14.36 9.52 -13.09
CA ILE A 92 13.52 8.51 -13.75
C ILE A 92 12.67 9.13 -14.86
N PRO A 93 11.97 10.27 -14.66
CA PRO A 93 11.20 10.92 -15.72
C PRO A 93 12.06 11.30 -16.94
N ASP A 94 13.28 11.79 -16.70
CA ASP A 94 14.24 12.14 -17.76
C ASP A 94 14.68 10.92 -18.56
N THR A 95 14.87 9.78 -17.88
CA THR A 95 15.27 8.52 -18.53
C THR A 95 14.10 7.94 -19.34
N ILE A 96 12.87 7.98 -18.81
CA ILE A 96 11.67 7.58 -19.56
C ILE A 96 11.51 8.48 -20.80
N THR A 97 11.69 9.79 -20.67
CA THR A 97 11.57 10.74 -21.80
C THR A 97 12.69 10.56 -22.82
N LYS A 98 13.94 10.33 -22.38
CA LYS A 98 15.08 10.06 -23.27
C LYS A 98 14.96 8.71 -23.98
N CYS A 99 14.55 7.65 -23.27
CA CYS A 99 14.23 6.37 -23.88
C CYS A 99 13.04 6.52 -24.85
N ARG A 100 12.01 7.28 -24.52
CA ARG A 100 10.86 7.54 -25.40
C ARG A 100 11.24 8.29 -26.68
N ASN A 101 12.15 9.26 -26.60
CA ASN A 101 12.60 10.02 -27.78
C ASN A 101 13.63 9.25 -28.62
N ALA A 102 14.32 8.27 -28.04
CA ALA A 102 15.35 7.48 -28.71
C ALA A 102 14.84 6.13 -29.24
N VAL A 103 13.66 5.67 -28.81
CA VAL A 103 13.13 4.34 -29.14
C VAL A 103 12.03 4.46 -30.18
N GLU A 104 12.26 3.81 -31.31
CA GLU A 104 11.28 3.42 -32.34
C GLU A 104 9.93 2.96 -31.74
N PRO A 105 8.81 2.99 -32.50
CA PRO A 105 7.42 2.91 -32.02
C PRO A 105 6.97 1.64 -31.25
N ASN A 106 7.88 0.79 -30.77
CA ASN A 106 7.62 -0.47 -30.08
C ASN A 106 8.35 -0.58 -28.72
N LEU A 107 8.19 0.41 -27.82
CA LEU A 107 8.73 0.33 -26.46
C LEU A 107 8.00 -0.77 -25.66
N ARG A 108 8.70 -1.86 -25.33
CA ARG A 108 8.19 -2.94 -24.48
C ARG A 108 8.76 -2.79 -23.08
N ILE A 109 7.92 -2.43 -22.11
CA ILE A 109 8.30 -2.36 -20.69
C ILE A 109 8.02 -3.73 -20.06
N LEU A 110 9.08 -4.46 -19.71
CA LEU A 110 8.98 -5.68 -18.92
C LEU A 110 9.25 -5.32 -17.46
N ALA A 111 8.19 -5.20 -16.66
CA ALA A 111 8.29 -5.10 -15.21
C ALA A 111 7.84 -6.43 -14.59
N ARG A 112 8.59 -6.94 -13.60
CA ARG A 112 8.05 -7.93 -12.66
C ARG A 112 7.19 -7.15 -11.67
N SER A 113 5.88 -7.21 -11.85
CA SER A 113 4.95 -6.40 -11.08
C SER A 113 3.70 -7.23 -10.77
N SER A 114 3.05 -6.95 -9.62
CA SER A 114 1.76 -7.58 -9.31
C SER A 114 0.70 -7.14 -10.33
N PRO A 115 -0.42 -7.88 -10.50
CA PRO A 115 -1.51 -7.45 -11.38
C PRO A 115 -2.02 -6.02 -11.10
N GLN A 116 -1.95 -5.60 -9.84
CA GLN A 116 -2.30 -4.25 -9.39
C GLN A 116 -1.28 -3.21 -9.88
N ASP A 117 0.01 -3.50 -9.74
CA ASP A 117 1.08 -2.62 -10.23
C ASP A 117 1.03 -2.44 -11.76
N GLU A 118 0.69 -3.53 -12.48
CA GLU A 118 0.44 -3.51 -13.92
C GLU A 118 -0.72 -2.57 -14.29
N TYR A 119 -1.83 -2.65 -13.56
CA TYR A 119 -2.98 -1.76 -13.76
C TYR A 119 -2.64 -0.29 -13.49
N VAL A 120 -1.91 0.02 -12.42
CA VAL A 120 -1.45 1.39 -12.09
C VAL A 120 -0.55 1.93 -13.20
N LEU A 121 0.40 1.11 -13.67
CA LEU A 121 1.32 1.48 -14.75
C LEU A 121 0.54 1.81 -16.04
N VAL A 122 -0.40 0.94 -16.42
CA VAL A 122 -1.24 1.14 -17.61
C VAL A 122 -2.11 2.38 -17.44
N LYS A 123 -2.75 2.59 -16.28
CA LYS A 123 -3.55 3.78 -15.96
C LYS A 123 -2.70 5.06 -16.06
N GLY A 124 -1.47 5.05 -15.58
CA GLY A 124 -0.52 6.17 -15.68
C GLY A 124 -0.12 6.48 -17.13
N ILE A 125 0.12 5.44 -17.94
CA ILE A 125 0.41 5.58 -19.38
C ILE A 125 -0.82 6.12 -20.12
N MET A 126 -2.02 5.59 -19.86
CA MET A 126 -3.28 6.03 -20.47
C MET A 126 -3.67 7.47 -20.08
N ALA A 127 -3.38 7.89 -18.84
CA ALA A 127 -3.62 9.25 -18.38
C ALA A 127 -2.60 10.27 -18.93
N SER A 128 -1.46 9.80 -19.45
CA SER A 128 -0.48 10.66 -20.12
C SER A 128 -1.07 11.19 -21.43
N LYS A 129 -1.25 12.51 -21.53
CA LYS A 129 -1.83 13.22 -22.70
C LYS A 129 -0.89 13.27 -23.94
N ILE A 130 0.07 12.36 -24.05
CA ILE A 130 1.06 12.39 -25.13
C ILE A 130 0.51 11.57 -26.30
N LYS A 131 -0.27 12.24 -27.17
CA LYS A 131 -0.77 11.68 -28.43
C LYS A 131 0.30 11.79 -29.53
N SER A 132 0.59 10.67 -30.21
CA SER A 132 0.79 10.65 -31.67
C SER A 132 0.79 9.27 -32.34
N THR A 133 0.88 8.15 -31.62
CA THR A 133 0.88 6.81 -32.23
C THR A 133 0.23 5.78 -31.31
N CYS A 134 -0.51 4.81 -31.87
CA CYS A 134 -1.07 3.69 -31.13
C CYS A 134 0.04 2.95 -30.37
N GLU A 135 -0.01 2.98 -29.04
CA GLU A 135 0.92 2.24 -28.18
C GLU A 135 0.31 0.86 -27.87
N VAL A 136 1.02 -0.21 -28.21
CA VAL A 136 0.66 -1.57 -27.78
C VAL A 136 1.45 -1.87 -26.52
N VAL A 137 0.80 -1.73 -25.36
CA VAL A 137 1.39 -2.09 -24.07
C VAL A 137 1.05 -3.55 -23.79
N THR A 138 2.06 -4.42 -23.84
CA THR A 138 1.95 -5.80 -23.35
C THR A 138 2.65 -5.86 -22.01
N VAL A 139 1.89 -5.99 -20.93
CA VAL A 139 2.44 -6.37 -19.64
C VAL A 139 2.27 -7.88 -19.49
N VAL A 140 3.32 -8.55 -19.02
CA VAL A 140 3.35 -10.01 -18.87
C VAL A 140 3.37 -10.29 -17.37
N GLY A 141 2.19 -10.58 -16.81
CA GLY A 141 2.07 -11.09 -15.45
C GLY A 141 2.66 -12.50 -15.35
N PHE A 142 3.52 -12.72 -14.36
CA PHE A 142 3.93 -14.07 -13.96
C PHE A 142 3.09 -14.47 -12.73
N GLU A 143 2.13 -15.38 -12.91
CA GLU A 143 1.51 -16.07 -11.78
C GLU A 143 2.57 -16.97 -11.12
N SER A 144 2.81 -16.74 -9.84
CA SER A 144 3.67 -17.61 -9.04
C SER A 144 2.88 -18.88 -8.76
N SER A 145 3.28 -20.00 -9.38
CA SER A 145 2.77 -21.34 -9.10
C SER A 145 3.22 -21.85 -7.73
#